data_AF-A0A1B9I175-F1
#
_entry.id   AF-A0A1B9I175-F1
#
_cell.length_a   1.000
_cell.length_b   1.000
_cell.length_c   1.000
_cell.angle_alpha   90.00
_cell.angle_beta   90.00
_cell.angle_gamma   90.00
#
_symmetry.space_group_name_H-M   'P 1'
#
loop_
_entity.id
_entity.type
_entity.pdbx_description
1 polymer ?
#
loop_
_entity_poly.entity_id
_entity_poly.type
_entity_poly.pdbx_seq_one_letter_code
_entity_poly.pdbx_strand_id
1 'polypeptide(L)'
;MSSTYHEAMDEGTIPTSNSGDNTYKKDQDVDYSYLHPPERDGTVPGAERRNKWWIDTSDEGKKWAKSVLGLLRDKDQNGVQTIDSKTATKIIEASIRTNYFKKHGYTERFCDNPHLHEYQTVLNHAVLEFCTSLKEEKPELHDMWCRERAPEEVTLPDAKKSLDWYFSNPDRYM
;
A
#
# COMPACT_ATOMS: atom_id res chain seq x y z
N MET A 1 -10.27 -67.92 -0.54
CA MET A 1 -10.48 -66.83 -1.52
C MET A 1 -10.05 -65.54 -0.86
N SER A 2 -9.16 -64.80 -1.53
CA SER A 2 -8.89 -63.34 -1.50
C SER A 2 -9.14 -62.56 -0.21
N SER A 3 -8.35 -61.57 0.20
CA SER A 3 -7.08 -60.98 -0.21
C SER A 3 -6.79 -59.97 0.91
N THR A 4 -5.57 -59.96 1.43
CA THR A 4 -5.03 -58.87 2.24
C THR A 4 -5.02 -57.58 1.42
N TYR A 5 -5.33 -56.43 2.02
CA TYR A 5 -4.71 -55.14 1.67
C TYR A 5 -4.67 -54.24 2.91
N HIS A 6 -3.49 -54.18 3.53
CA HIS A 6 -2.87 -52.90 3.89
C HIS A 6 -2.52 -52.17 2.59
N GLU A 7 -2.45 -50.83 2.66
CA GLU A 7 -1.73 -49.89 1.79
C GLU A 7 -2.62 -48.66 1.57
N ALA A 8 -2.13 -47.45 1.44
CA ALA A 8 -0.84 -46.82 1.71
C ALA A 8 -1.14 -45.32 1.53
N MET A 9 -0.40 -44.47 2.22
CA MET A 9 -0.20 -43.12 1.70
C MET A 9 0.49 -43.28 0.35
N ASP A 10 -0.09 -42.73 -0.71
CA ASP A 10 0.56 -42.62 -2.01
C ASP A 10 0.60 -41.16 -2.46
N GLU A 11 1.76 -40.83 -2.98
CA GLU A 11 2.28 -39.52 -3.30
C GLU A 11 1.69 -39.01 -4.62
N GLY A 12 1.68 -37.68 -4.75
CA GLY A 12 1.96 -37.01 -6.01
C GLY A 12 0.95 -37.19 -7.15
N THR A 13 0.16 -36.14 -7.40
CA THR A 13 0.02 -35.66 -8.78
C THR A 13 -0.23 -34.16 -8.79
N ILE A 14 0.75 -33.41 -9.32
CA ILE A 14 0.58 -32.03 -9.78
C ILE A 14 -0.34 -32.09 -11.01
N PRO A 15 -1.49 -31.39 -11.06
CA PRO A 15 -2.23 -31.30 -12.29
C PRO A 15 -1.52 -30.33 -13.23
N THR A 16 -0.81 -30.87 -14.21
CA THR A 16 -0.29 -30.13 -15.36
C THR A 16 -1.35 -30.05 -16.48
N SER A 17 -1.73 -28.80 -16.74
CA SER A 17 -1.93 -28.17 -18.05
C SER A 17 -3.14 -28.49 -18.93
N ASN A 18 -3.82 -27.37 -19.23
CA ASN A 18 -4.38 -26.94 -20.51
C ASN A 18 -5.76 -27.47 -20.96
N SER A 19 -6.77 -26.65 -20.69
CA SER A 19 -7.75 -26.22 -21.68
C SER A 19 -8.13 -24.78 -21.30
N GLY A 20 -7.69 -23.78 -22.05
CA GLY A 20 -8.37 -23.45 -23.29
C GLY A 20 -9.58 -22.56 -23.05
N ASP A 21 -9.49 -21.59 -22.12
CA ASP A 21 -10.48 -20.50 -22.03
C ASP A 21 -9.90 -19.27 -21.30
N ASN A 22 -8.86 -18.66 -21.86
CA ASN A 22 -8.51 -17.29 -21.49
C ASN A 22 -9.47 -16.35 -22.22
N THR A 23 -10.75 -16.39 -21.85
CA THR A 23 -11.51 -15.15 -21.82
C THR A 23 -10.70 -14.21 -20.94
N TYR A 24 -9.99 -13.26 -21.57
CA TYR A 24 -9.62 -12.01 -20.94
C TYR A 24 -10.92 -11.47 -20.36
N LYS A 25 -11.17 -11.80 -19.10
CA LYS A 25 -12.21 -11.15 -18.31
C LYS A 25 -11.77 -9.70 -18.36
N LYS A 26 -12.45 -8.93 -19.20
CA LYS A 26 -12.57 -7.49 -19.09
C LYS A 26 -12.47 -7.18 -17.61
N ASP A 27 -11.35 -6.61 -17.21
CA ASP A 27 -11.19 -6.08 -15.87
C ASP A 27 -12.45 -5.27 -15.61
N GLN A 28 -13.15 -5.67 -14.55
CA GLN A 28 -14.25 -4.87 -14.02
C GLN A 28 -13.69 -3.46 -13.88
N ASP A 29 -14.41 -2.43 -14.34
CA ASP A 29 -14.04 -1.04 -14.04
C ASP A 29 -13.88 -0.94 -12.51
N VAL A 30 -12.63 -0.99 -12.02
CA VAL A 30 -12.37 -1.06 -10.60
C VAL A 30 -12.49 0.37 -10.07
N ASP A 31 -13.52 0.62 -9.28
CA ASP A 31 -13.74 1.93 -8.71
C ASP A 31 -12.72 2.24 -7.61
N TYR A 32 -11.75 3.09 -7.94
CA TYR A 32 -10.74 3.64 -7.02
C TYR A 32 -11.08 5.07 -6.54
N SER A 33 -12.34 5.52 -6.68
CA SER A 33 -12.77 6.86 -6.24
C SER A 33 -12.50 7.13 -4.76
N TYR A 34 -12.55 6.11 -3.91
CA TYR A 34 -12.25 6.21 -2.47
C TYR A 34 -10.81 6.66 -2.16
N LEU A 35 -9.88 6.53 -3.11
CA LEU A 35 -8.50 7.00 -2.98
C LEU A 35 -8.36 8.51 -3.16
N HIS A 36 -9.42 9.19 -3.56
CA HIS A 36 -9.48 10.64 -3.70
C HIS A 36 -10.23 11.26 -2.52
N PRO A 37 -9.87 12.49 -2.10
CA PRO A 37 -10.71 13.22 -1.18
C PRO A 37 -12.11 13.43 -1.79
N PRO A 38 -13.20 13.30 -1.01
CA PRO A 38 -14.54 13.59 -1.49
C PRO A 38 -14.64 15.01 -2.08
N GLU A 39 -15.50 15.19 -3.09
CA GLU A 39 -15.67 16.48 -3.75
C GLU A 39 -16.10 17.60 -2.79
N ARG A 40 -15.79 18.84 -3.17
CA ARG A 40 -16.16 20.04 -2.42
C ARG A 40 -17.58 20.48 -2.78
N ASP A 41 -18.58 19.95 -2.06
CA ASP A 41 -20.00 20.26 -2.32
C ASP A 41 -20.59 21.41 -1.47
N GLY A 42 -19.79 22.07 -0.63
CA GLY A 42 -20.21 23.19 0.23
C GLY A 42 -21.20 22.83 1.36
N THR A 43 -21.60 21.56 1.47
CA THR A 43 -22.54 21.10 2.50
C THR A 43 -21.82 20.67 3.78
N VAL A 44 -22.51 20.74 4.93
CA VAL A 44 -21.95 20.25 6.21
C VAL A 44 -21.60 18.75 6.13
N PRO A 45 -22.49 17.85 5.63
CA PRO A 45 -22.12 16.44 5.46
C PRO A 45 -20.93 16.22 4.51
N GLY A 46 -20.78 17.05 3.49
CA GLY A 46 -19.60 17.01 2.61
C GLY A 46 -18.32 17.44 3.33
N ALA A 47 -18.38 18.48 4.17
CA ALA A 47 -17.25 18.89 4.99
C ALA A 47 -16.82 17.81 5.98
N GLU A 48 -17.76 17.18 6.69
CA GLU A 48 -17.47 16.09 7.62
C GLU A 48 -16.82 14.88 6.92
N ARG A 49 -17.34 14.48 5.75
CA ARG A 49 -16.76 13.40 4.95
C ARG A 49 -15.32 13.71 4.51
N ARG A 50 -15.05 14.93 4.07
CA ARG A 50 -13.68 15.36 3.69
C ARG A 50 -12.76 15.36 4.90
N ASN A 51 -13.19 15.92 6.03
CA ASN A 51 -12.39 15.94 7.26
C ASN A 51 -12.03 14.53 7.72
N LYS A 52 -13.03 13.63 7.73
CA LYS A 52 -12.81 12.22 8.04
C LYS A 52 -11.81 11.57 7.08
N TRP A 53 -11.93 11.84 5.78
CA TRP A 53 -10.99 11.32 4.79
C TRP A 53 -9.54 11.73 5.09
N TRP A 54 -9.29 13.00 5.43
CA TRP A 54 -7.94 13.47 5.78
C TRP A 54 -7.39 12.77 7.01
N ILE A 55 -8.19 12.67 8.09
CA ILE A 55 -7.78 11.98 9.32
C ILE A 55 -7.45 10.51 9.02
N ASP A 56 -8.35 9.79 8.36
CA ASP A 56 -8.16 8.38 8.01
C ASP A 56 -6.91 8.18 7.13
N THR A 57 -6.66 9.09 6.17
CA THR A 57 -5.47 9.06 5.32
C THR A 57 -4.18 9.27 6.11
N SER A 58 -4.19 10.21 7.07
CA SER A 58 -3.04 10.50 7.93
C SER A 58 -2.66 9.27 8.78
N ASP A 59 -3.66 8.64 9.40
CA ASP A 59 -3.49 7.45 10.23
C ASP A 59 -3.03 6.24 9.42
N GLU A 60 -3.62 6.02 8.24
CA GLU A 60 -3.21 4.95 7.33
C GLU A 60 -1.78 5.15 6.81
N GLY A 61 -1.42 6.38 6.42
CA GLY A 61 -0.07 6.72 5.98
C GLY A 61 0.97 6.38 7.05
N LYS A 62 0.72 6.80 8.29
CA LYS A 62 1.56 6.46 9.45
C LYS A 62 1.68 4.96 9.67
N LYS A 63 0.55 4.23 9.66
CA LYS A 63 0.51 2.78 9.88
C LYS A 63 1.29 2.02 8.81
N TRP A 64 1.10 2.36 7.54
CA TRP A 64 1.77 1.69 6.44
C TRP A 64 3.24 2.08 6.33
N ALA A 65 3.62 3.32 6.62
CA ALA A 65 5.03 3.71 6.71
C ALA A 65 5.76 2.87 7.76
N LYS A 66 5.17 2.67 8.95
CA LYS A 66 5.73 1.78 9.99
C LYS A 66 5.88 0.34 9.50
N SER A 67 4.87 -0.18 8.80
CA SER A 67 4.89 -1.56 8.27
C SER A 67 5.97 -1.73 7.19
N VAL A 68 6.10 -0.75 6.29
CA VAL A 68 7.13 -0.71 5.25
C VAL A 68 8.53 -0.64 5.84
N LEU A 69 8.76 0.11 6.92
CA LEU A 69 10.07 0.10 7.60
C LEU A 69 10.44 -1.30 8.11
N GLY A 70 9.46 -2.07 8.58
CA GLY A 70 9.64 -3.48 8.89
C GLY A 70 10.08 -4.28 7.67
N LEU A 71 9.36 -4.17 6.55
CA LEU A 71 9.69 -4.85 5.30
C LEU A 71 11.09 -4.50 4.77
N LEU A 72 11.47 -3.21 4.84
CA LEU A 72 12.80 -2.77 4.43
C LEU A 72 13.91 -3.37 5.32
N ARG A 73 13.68 -3.47 6.64
CA ARG A 73 14.64 -4.13 7.54
C ARG A 73 14.73 -5.64 7.27
N ASP A 74 13.59 -6.29 7.05
CA ASP A 74 13.55 -7.72 6.73
C ASP A 74 14.26 -8.01 5.40
N LYS A 75 14.12 -7.12 4.41
CA LYS A 75 14.90 -7.17 3.18
C LYS A 75 16.40 -6.99 3.46
N ASP A 76 16.78 -5.96 4.21
CA ASP A 76 18.18 -5.65 4.52
C ASP A 76 18.87 -6.83 5.27
N GLN A 77 18.11 -7.58 6.07
CA GLN A 77 18.63 -8.71 6.87
C GLN A 77 18.55 -10.07 6.18
N ASN A 78 17.42 -10.36 5.52
CA ASN A 78 17.08 -11.70 5.03
C ASN A 78 16.99 -11.77 3.50
N GLY A 79 17.14 -10.64 2.80
CA GLY A 79 17.07 -10.58 1.35
C GLY A 79 15.68 -10.81 0.77
N VAL A 80 14.60 -10.66 1.55
CA VAL A 80 13.22 -10.79 1.06
C VAL A 80 12.97 -9.78 -0.07
N GLN A 81 12.57 -10.28 -1.24
CA GLN A 81 12.37 -9.44 -2.44
C GLN A 81 10.91 -9.32 -2.87
N THR A 82 10.00 -10.12 -2.30
CA THR A 82 8.61 -10.19 -2.76
C THR A 82 7.64 -10.10 -1.59
N ILE A 83 6.50 -9.46 -1.84
CA ILE A 83 5.35 -9.40 -0.94
C ILE A 83 4.14 -9.93 -1.68
N ASP A 84 3.11 -10.35 -0.96
CA ASP A 84 1.86 -10.77 -1.60
C ASP A 84 1.10 -9.58 -2.22
N SER A 85 0.32 -9.87 -3.27
CA SER A 85 -0.44 -8.88 -4.04
C SER A 85 -1.38 -8.03 -3.17
N LYS A 86 -1.95 -8.58 -2.09
CA LYS A 86 -2.84 -7.82 -1.19
C LYS A 86 -2.05 -6.80 -0.38
N THR A 87 -0.89 -7.17 0.14
CA THR A 87 0.02 -6.24 0.82
C THR A 87 0.53 -5.17 -0.14
N ALA A 88 0.94 -5.55 -1.36
CA ALA A 88 1.36 -4.60 -2.39
C ALA A 88 0.25 -3.59 -2.71
N THR A 89 -0.99 -4.07 -2.87
CA THR A 89 -2.17 -3.23 -3.13
C THR A 89 -2.36 -2.21 -2.01
N LYS A 90 -2.20 -2.61 -0.74
CA LYS A 90 -2.34 -1.67 0.37
C LYS A 90 -1.23 -0.64 0.46
N ILE A 91 0.00 -1.00 0.12
CA ILE A 91 1.13 -0.06 0.08
C ILE A 91 0.88 1.01 -1.00
N ILE A 92 0.45 0.61 -2.20
CA ILE A 92 0.21 1.57 -3.29
C ILE A 92 -1.00 2.46 -3.01
N GLU A 93 -2.10 1.92 -2.44
CA GLU A 93 -3.25 2.71 -1.99
C GLU A 93 -2.85 3.76 -0.94
N ALA A 94 -2.09 3.36 0.08
CA ALA A 94 -1.61 4.26 1.13
C ALA A 94 -0.68 5.33 0.55
N SER A 95 0.19 4.95 -0.39
CA SER A 95 1.07 5.89 -1.10
C SER A 95 0.27 6.92 -1.89
N ILE A 96 -0.74 6.50 -2.68
CA ILE A 96 -1.64 7.41 -3.43
C ILE A 96 -2.32 8.40 -2.50
N ARG A 97 -2.98 7.92 -1.44
CA ARG A 97 -3.70 8.78 -0.49
C ARG A 97 -2.75 9.76 0.21
N THR A 98 -1.56 9.30 0.62
CA THR A 98 -0.54 10.15 1.25
C THR A 98 -0.01 11.20 0.27
N ASN A 99 0.15 10.86 -1.01
CA ASN A 99 0.50 11.82 -2.06
C ASN A 99 -0.58 12.91 -2.21
N TYR A 100 -1.86 12.54 -2.20
CA TYR A 100 -2.97 13.51 -2.18
C TYR A 100 -2.96 14.38 -0.93
N PHE A 101 -2.73 13.79 0.25
CA PHE A 101 -2.56 14.53 1.51
C PHE A 101 -1.46 15.57 1.38
N LYS A 102 -0.29 15.21 0.87
CA LYS A 102 0.78 16.18 0.72
C LYS A 102 0.42 17.30 -0.27
N LYS A 103 -0.25 16.99 -1.38
CA LYS A 103 -0.61 18.00 -2.38
C LYS A 103 -1.70 18.97 -1.91
N HIS A 104 -2.67 18.50 -1.11
CA HIS A 104 -3.90 19.26 -0.82
C HIS A 104 -4.26 19.38 0.67
N GLY A 105 -3.66 18.58 1.54
CA GLY A 105 -3.94 18.58 2.98
C GLY A 105 -3.45 19.85 3.68
N TYR A 106 -2.31 20.42 3.24
CA TYR A 106 -1.77 21.66 3.82
C TYR A 106 -2.70 22.87 3.64
N THR A 107 -3.47 22.92 2.55
CA THR A 107 -4.40 24.03 2.31
C THR A 107 -5.60 24.01 3.25
N GLU A 108 -5.87 22.88 3.90
CA GLU A 108 -7.09 22.71 4.67
C GLU A 108 -6.87 22.53 6.19
N ARG A 109 -5.61 22.56 6.68
CA ARG A 109 -5.23 22.54 8.11
C ARG A 109 -5.91 21.45 8.96
N PHE A 110 -6.26 20.30 8.37
CA PHE A 110 -7.02 19.27 9.09
C PHE A 110 -6.16 18.37 9.98
N CYS A 111 -4.85 18.32 9.76
CA CYS A 111 -3.92 17.57 10.61
C CYS A 111 -2.50 18.14 10.42
N ASP A 112 -1.90 18.67 11.49
CA ASP A 112 -0.46 18.88 11.51
C ASP A 112 0.20 17.51 11.66
N ASN A 113 0.64 16.95 10.54
CA ASN A 113 1.38 15.70 10.51
C ASN A 113 2.87 15.99 10.27
N PRO A 114 3.70 16.04 11.34
CA PRO A 114 5.08 16.50 11.26
C PRO A 114 5.99 15.58 10.45
N HIS A 115 5.55 14.35 10.15
CA HIS A 115 6.34 13.34 9.45
C HIS A 115 5.72 12.93 8.10
N LEU A 116 4.83 13.76 7.55
CA LEU A 116 4.14 13.46 6.29
C LEU A 116 5.12 13.24 5.13
N HIS A 117 6.19 14.04 5.05
CA HIS A 117 7.20 13.92 4.01
C HIS A 117 7.93 12.58 4.11
N GLU A 118 8.30 12.16 5.31
CA GLU A 118 8.97 10.89 5.55
C GLU A 118 8.06 9.70 5.28
N TYR A 119 6.78 9.77 5.68
CA TYR A 119 5.79 8.73 5.35
C TYR A 119 5.67 8.55 3.84
N GLN A 120 5.52 9.66 3.10
CA GLN A 120 5.46 9.62 1.64
C GLN A 120 6.72 9.01 1.03
N THR A 121 7.92 9.44 1.44
CA THR A 121 9.18 8.95 0.87
C THR A 121 9.31 7.44 1.05
N VAL A 122 9.03 6.94 2.26
CA VAL A 122 9.11 5.50 2.55
C VAL A 122 8.06 4.70 1.76
N LEU A 123 6.83 5.21 1.65
CA LEU A 123 5.77 4.57 0.88
C LEU A 123 6.07 4.55 -0.63
N ASN A 124 6.52 5.66 -1.21
CA ASN A 124 6.91 5.74 -2.62
C ASN A 124 8.03 4.77 -2.95
N HIS A 125 9.03 4.67 -2.07
CA HIS A 125 10.12 3.73 -2.25
C HIS A 125 9.64 2.28 -2.21
N ALA A 126 8.73 1.94 -1.30
CA ALA A 126 8.15 0.60 -1.22
C ALA A 126 7.32 0.21 -2.43
N VAL A 127 6.62 1.17 -3.07
CA VAL A 127 5.92 0.89 -4.33
C VAL A 127 6.91 0.48 -5.44
N LEU A 128 8.01 1.22 -5.57
CA LEU A 128 9.05 0.91 -6.56
C LEU A 128 9.73 -0.44 -6.29
N GLU A 129 9.95 -0.76 -5.02
CA GLU A 129 10.70 -1.93 -4.61
C GLU A 129 9.87 -3.21 -4.58
N PHE A 130 8.69 -3.16 -3.96
CA PHE A 130 7.92 -4.35 -3.62
C PHE A 130 6.64 -4.52 -4.44
N CYS A 131 6.15 -3.48 -5.11
CA CYS A 131 4.84 -3.50 -5.79
C CYS A 131 4.97 -3.61 -7.33
N THR A 132 6.10 -4.10 -7.83
CA THR A 132 6.38 -4.19 -9.28
C THR A 132 5.40 -5.09 -10.03
N SER A 133 4.89 -6.15 -9.40
CA SER A 133 3.91 -7.06 -10.01
C SER A 133 2.56 -6.39 -10.28
N LEU A 134 2.22 -5.33 -9.54
CA LEU A 134 0.96 -4.60 -9.74
C LEU A 134 0.87 -3.87 -11.08
N LYS A 135 2.00 -3.65 -11.76
CA LYS A 135 2.01 -3.13 -13.14
C LYS A 135 1.21 -4.02 -14.09
N GLU A 136 1.27 -5.33 -13.86
CA GLU A 136 0.57 -6.31 -14.69
C GLU A 136 -0.77 -6.71 -14.05
N GLU A 137 -0.81 -6.89 -12.72
CA GLU A 137 -2.02 -7.35 -12.02
C GLU A 137 -3.10 -6.28 -11.85
N LYS A 138 -2.71 -5.01 -11.71
CA LYS A 138 -3.60 -3.87 -11.40
C LYS A 138 -3.08 -2.58 -12.08
N PRO A 139 -3.00 -2.55 -13.43
CA PRO A 139 -2.37 -1.45 -14.17
C PRO A 139 -3.00 -0.09 -13.86
N GLU A 140 -4.33 -0.01 -13.72
CA GLU A 140 -5.03 1.25 -13.42
C GLU A 140 -4.61 1.87 -12.07
N LEU A 141 -4.40 1.02 -11.06
CA LEU A 141 -3.95 1.45 -9.73
C LEU A 141 -2.49 1.91 -9.77
N HIS A 142 -1.64 1.18 -10.50
CA HIS A 142 -0.26 1.57 -10.70
C HIS A 142 -0.14 2.89 -11.49
N ASP A 143 -0.94 3.07 -12.54
CA ASP A 143 -0.97 4.30 -13.34
C ASP A 143 -1.50 5.48 -12.52
N MET A 144 -2.50 5.27 -11.67
CA MET A 144 -2.95 6.27 -10.72
C MET A 144 -1.82 6.70 -9.79
N TRP A 145 -1.07 5.76 -9.24
CA TRP A 145 0.11 6.08 -8.43
C TRP A 145 1.14 6.89 -9.21
N CYS A 146 1.46 6.52 -10.45
CA CYS A 146 2.38 7.28 -11.29
C CYS A 146 1.92 8.74 -11.51
N ARG A 147 0.62 8.97 -11.75
CA ARG A 147 0.06 10.32 -11.91
C ARG A 147 0.11 11.11 -10.60
N GLU A 148 -0.13 10.43 -9.49
CA GLU A 148 -0.29 11.10 -8.20
C GLU A 148 0.99 11.24 -7.41
N ARG A 149 2.05 10.50 -7.74
CA ARG A 149 3.33 10.57 -7.08
C ARG A 149 3.82 12.01 -6.97
N ALA A 150 3.94 12.51 -5.74
CA ALA A 150 4.55 13.80 -5.49
C ALA A 150 6.08 13.65 -5.42
N PRO A 151 6.83 14.70 -5.73
CA PRO A 151 8.28 14.69 -5.55
C PRO A 151 8.64 14.46 -4.09
N GLU A 152 9.69 13.67 -3.88
CA GLU A 152 10.28 13.41 -2.57
C GLU A 152 11.11 14.63 -2.12
N GLU A 153 10.85 15.13 -0.92
CA GLU A 153 11.58 16.29 -0.34
C GLU A 153 12.65 15.86 0.67
N VAL A 154 12.57 14.62 1.12
CA VAL A 154 13.51 14.00 2.06
C VAL A 154 14.05 12.73 1.43
N THR A 155 15.32 12.44 1.69
CA THR A 155 15.94 11.21 1.20
C THR A 155 15.42 9.99 1.97
N LEU A 156 15.46 8.81 1.35
CA LEU A 156 15.07 7.58 2.04
C LEU A 156 15.89 7.32 3.32
N PRO A 157 17.24 7.47 3.36
CA PRO A 157 18.00 7.32 4.60
C PRO A 157 17.55 8.27 5.71
N ASP A 158 17.28 9.54 5.38
CA ASP A 158 16.82 10.53 6.35
C ASP A 158 15.41 10.20 6.86
N ALA A 159 14.53 9.78 5.96
CA ALA A 159 13.18 9.34 6.30
C ALA A 159 13.21 8.11 7.22
N LYS A 160 14.00 7.07 6.89
CA LYS A 160 14.18 5.89 7.75
C LYS A 160 14.63 6.30 9.16
N LYS A 161 15.68 7.13 9.25
CA LYS A 161 16.23 7.59 10.52
C LYS A 161 15.22 8.39 11.36
N SER A 162 14.53 9.35 10.75
CA SER A 162 13.51 10.18 11.40
C SER A 162 12.39 9.32 11.96
N LEU A 163 11.84 8.43 11.12
CA LEU A 163 10.70 7.58 11.50
C LEU A 163 11.06 6.48 12.50
N ASP A 164 12.24 5.87 12.39
CA ASP A 164 12.71 4.87 13.35
C ASP A 164 12.81 5.48 14.74
N TRP A 165 13.32 6.71 14.83
CA TRP A 165 13.38 7.43 16.09
C TRP A 165 11.98 7.82 16.58
N TYR A 166 11.11 8.36 15.72
CA TYR A 166 9.73 8.72 16.07
C TYR A 166 8.93 7.52 16.61
N PHE A 167 8.95 6.38 15.91
CA PHE A 167 8.22 5.18 16.31
C PHE A 167 8.78 4.48 17.55
N SER A 168 10.03 4.76 17.90
CA SER A 168 10.67 4.26 19.12
C SER A 168 10.46 5.18 20.34
N ASN A 169 9.97 6.41 20.14
CA ASN A 169 9.78 7.42 21.18
C ASN A 169 8.39 8.08 21.13
N PRO A 170 7.29 7.31 21.20
CA PRO A 170 5.93 7.84 21.02
C PRO A 170 5.56 8.89 22.08
N ASP A 171 6.07 8.78 23.31
CA ASP A 171 5.69 9.65 24.44
C ASP A 171 6.27 11.08 24.36
N ARG A 172 7.15 11.37 23.40
CA ARG A 172 7.72 12.72 23.22
C ARG A 172 6.89 13.62 22.29
N TYR A 173 5.80 13.09 21.74
CA TYR A 173 4.95 13.77 20.75
C TYR A 173 3.46 13.76 21.11
N MET A 174 3.11 13.36 22.34
CA MET A 174 1.78 13.53 22.94
C MET A 174 1.80 14.77 23.83
#